data_AF-A0A7X6ZL95-F1
#
_entry.id   AF-A0A7X6ZL95-F1
#
_cell.length_a   1.000
_cell.length_b   1.000
_cell.length_c   1.000
_cell.angle_alpha   90.00
_cell.angle_beta   90.00
_cell.angle_gamma   90.00
#
_symmetry.space_group_name_H-M   'P 1'
#
loop_
_entity.id
_entity.type
_entity.pdbx_description
1 polymer ?
#
loop_
_entity_poly.entity_id
_entity_poly.type
_entity_poly.pdbx_seq_one_letter_code
_entity_poly.pdbx_strand_id
1 'polypeptide(L)'
;MPKRMVATLKRNGFERLGDLERLDTLPPGTLDDEHLALAQRVAAWCRGLETGRPPRLHFGEWLNLFLPPRPVELLRAHYRLTSHATGLVLYRSTLRGTGRQLDLSGERIRQLLNQTLHSLRQTIPLQAAEPFYRAAEKTLKKFGGVVEAAQLVLTKDSAMWGDLAPAGVWLLLNDLMPGRITVAEHYFCLCSHEELDALVSALRRHLEASVTLVSLHDLARELPLPPGMGGRKNIVEALRVLARYLPDSLVTLGDRAGLLPLHGPACLRDIMAGGGDEVSLRQLTATFNRLVQPECGRGSGTLRVMLDSDPDVRKTAPGRYALRQADD
;
A
#
# COMPACT_ATOMS: atom_id res chain seq x y z
N MET A 1 -22.28 8.38 13.74
CA MET A 1 -22.82 8.75 15.06
C MET A 1 -22.98 7.50 15.91
N PRO A 2 -22.55 7.48 17.18
CA PRO A 2 -22.70 6.31 18.07
C PRO A 2 -24.16 5.86 18.21
N LYS A 3 -24.42 4.54 18.25
CA LYS A 3 -25.79 4.00 18.31
C LYS A 3 -26.60 4.53 19.50
N ARG A 4 -25.96 4.70 20.65
CA ARG A 4 -26.58 5.27 21.86
C ARG A 4 -27.00 6.72 21.62
N MET A 5 -26.12 7.55 21.06
CA MET A 5 -26.43 8.93 20.68
C MET A 5 -27.60 8.99 19.69
N VAL A 6 -27.60 8.15 18.64
CA VAL A 6 -28.71 8.09 17.67
C VAL A 6 -30.02 7.68 18.34
N ALA A 7 -30.00 6.67 19.23
CA ALA A 7 -31.19 6.24 19.96
C ALA A 7 -31.73 7.35 20.88
N THR A 8 -30.84 8.06 21.57
CA THR A 8 -31.21 9.21 22.40
C THR A 8 -31.81 10.33 21.58
N LEU A 9 -31.19 10.71 20.45
CA LEU A 9 -31.70 11.73 19.53
C LEU A 9 -33.09 11.34 18.99
N LYS A 10 -33.27 10.09 18.54
CA LYS A 10 -34.57 9.60 18.05
C LYS A 10 -35.67 9.64 19.11
N ARG A 11 -35.36 9.28 20.36
CA ARG A 11 -36.33 9.39 21.48
C ARG A 11 -36.78 10.83 21.75
N ASN A 12 -35.97 11.81 21.36
CA ASN A 12 -36.27 13.23 21.51
C ASN A 12 -36.77 13.85 20.19
N GLY A 13 -37.24 13.04 19.22
CA GLY A 13 -37.88 13.52 18.00
C GLY A 13 -36.92 13.93 16.87
N PHE A 14 -35.63 13.59 16.95
CA PHE A 14 -34.67 13.80 15.87
C PHE A 14 -34.62 12.53 15.00
N GLU A 15 -35.41 12.51 13.93
CA GLU A 15 -35.55 11.35 13.05
C GLU A 15 -34.61 11.40 11.84
N ARG A 16 -34.32 12.62 11.36
CA ARG A 16 -33.54 12.92 10.16
C ARG A 16 -32.30 13.74 10.51
N LEU A 17 -31.36 13.78 9.57
CA LEU A 17 -30.13 14.55 9.72
C LEU A 17 -30.37 16.06 9.78
N GLY A 18 -31.33 16.57 9.02
CA GLY A 18 -31.74 17.98 9.09
C GLY A 18 -32.31 18.38 10.46
N ASP A 19 -32.78 17.41 11.27
CA ASP A 19 -33.25 17.73 12.62
C ASP A 19 -32.11 18.20 13.53
N LEU A 20 -30.86 17.87 13.20
CA LEU A 20 -29.69 18.31 13.97
C LEU A 20 -29.51 19.83 13.97
N GLU A 21 -30.19 20.57 13.10
CA GLU A 21 -30.20 22.04 13.17
C GLU A 21 -30.85 22.57 14.45
N ARG A 22 -31.76 21.78 15.04
CA ARG A 22 -32.50 22.09 16.27
C ARG A 22 -31.84 21.48 17.51
N LEU A 23 -30.54 21.19 17.47
CA LEU A 23 -29.82 20.58 18.60
C LEU A 23 -29.90 21.42 19.88
N ASP A 24 -30.09 22.74 19.76
CA ASP A 24 -30.31 23.68 20.84
C ASP A 24 -31.65 23.47 21.57
N THR A 25 -32.63 22.81 20.93
CA THR A 25 -33.91 22.47 21.57
C THR A 25 -33.85 21.21 22.42
N LEU A 26 -32.70 20.51 22.45
CA LEU A 26 -32.52 19.30 23.23
C LEU A 26 -32.40 19.66 24.73
N PRO A 27 -33.11 18.99 25.65
CA PRO A 27 -32.98 19.28 27.07
C PRO A 27 -31.52 19.11 27.56
N PRO A 28 -31.01 20.00 28.42
CA PRO A 28 -29.66 19.89 28.97
C PRO A 28 -29.41 18.52 29.61
N GLY A 29 -28.22 17.94 29.39
CA GLY A 29 -27.82 16.63 29.94
C GLY A 29 -28.40 15.42 29.19
N THR A 30 -29.19 15.63 28.13
CA THR A 30 -29.71 14.52 27.30
C THR A 30 -28.58 13.78 26.56
N LEU A 31 -27.58 14.51 26.09
CA LEU A 31 -26.32 13.98 25.57
C LEU A 31 -25.20 14.40 26.50
N ASP A 32 -24.18 13.56 26.65
CA ASP A 32 -22.91 14.00 27.22
C ASP A 32 -22.22 15.01 26.29
N ASP A 33 -21.29 15.78 26.84
CA ASP A 33 -20.62 16.88 26.16
C ASP A 33 -19.91 16.43 24.87
N GLU A 34 -19.32 15.22 24.87
CA GLU A 34 -18.64 14.66 23.71
C GLU A 34 -19.62 14.35 22.57
N HIS A 35 -20.76 13.72 22.88
CA HIS A 35 -21.80 13.41 21.92
C HIS A 35 -22.48 14.69 21.40
N LEU A 36 -22.72 15.67 22.26
CA LEU A 36 -23.29 16.95 21.85
C LEU A 36 -22.34 17.70 20.90
N ALA A 37 -21.05 17.80 21.25
CA ALA A 37 -20.04 18.42 20.39
C ALA A 37 -19.91 17.68 19.05
N LEU A 38 -19.98 16.35 19.04
CA LEU A 38 -19.99 15.58 17.80
C LEU A 38 -21.22 15.90 16.94
N ALA A 39 -22.42 15.92 17.52
CA ALA A 39 -23.66 16.22 16.79
C ALA A 39 -23.64 17.63 16.19
N GLN A 40 -23.16 18.63 16.95
CA GLN A 40 -23.03 20.01 16.48
C GLN A 40 -22.07 20.14 15.30
N ARG A 41 -20.91 19.46 15.35
CA ARG A 41 -19.94 19.49 14.23
C ARG A 41 -20.52 18.86 12.97
N VAL A 42 -21.22 17.72 13.09
CA VAL A 42 -21.89 17.07 11.96
C VAL A 42 -22.98 17.96 11.37
N ALA A 43 -23.80 18.61 12.21
CA ALA A 43 -24.83 19.55 11.78
C ALA A 43 -24.23 20.71 10.98
N ALA A 44 -23.15 21.32 11.49
CA ALA A 44 -22.47 22.42 10.81
C ALA A 44 -21.94 22.03 9.43
N TRP A 45 -21.41 20.81 9.29
CA TRP A 45 -20.94 20.31 8.00
C TRP A 45 -22.09 20.04 7.02
N CYS A 46 -23.20 19.45 7.49
CA CYS A 46 -24.38 19.19 6.66
C CYS A 46 -25.00 20.49 6.11
N ARG A 47 -25.07 21.56 6.92
CA ARG A 47 -25.49 22.90 6.44
C ARG A 47 -24.58 23.45 5.34
N GLY A 48 -23.27 23.19 5.45
CA GLY A 48 -22.30 23.52 4.39
C GLY A 48 -22.59 22.77 3.09
N LEU A 49 -23.01 21.50 3.15
CA LEU A 49 -23.40 20.75 1.96
C LEU A 49 -24.64 21.34 1.28
N GLU A 50 -25.67 21.68 2.02
CA GLU A 50 -26.94 22.21 1.47
C GLU A 50 -26.72 23.53 0.71
N THR A 51 -25.77 24.33 1.17
CA THR A 51 -25.35 25.58 0.51
C THR A 51 -24.33 25.37 -0.61
N GLY A 52 -24.00 24.11 -0.95
CA GLY A 52 -23.05 23.74 -1.99
C GLY A 52 -21.58 24.06 -1.66
N ARG A 53 -21.28 24.43 -0.41
CA ARG A 53 -19.95 24.86 0.05
C ARG A 53 -19.58 24.15 1.35
N PRO A 54 -19.47 22.81 1.36
CA PRO A 54 -18.98 22.11 2.54
C PRO A 54 -17.54 22.59 2.85
N PRO A 55 -17.17 22.68 4.14
CA PRO A 55 -15.79 22.97 4.53
C PRO A 55 -14.84 21.99 3.85
N ARG A 56 -13.74 22.51 3.30
CA ARG A 56 -12.62 21.66 2.86
C ARG A 56 -11.91 21.14 4.10
N LEU A 57 -11.98 19.84 4.32
CA LEU A 57 -11.34 19.18 5.45
C LEU A 57 -10.05 18.52 4.98
N HIS A 58 -8.97 18.67 5.73
CA HIS A 58 -7.88 17.70 5.65
C HIS A 58 -8.25 16.41 6.41
N PHE A 59 -7.51 15.34 6.20
CA PHE A 59 -7.91 14.01 6.69
C PHE A 59 -8.06 13.94 8.22
N GLY A 60 -7.16 14.61 8.95
CA GLY A 60 -7.25 14.75 10.41
C GLY A 60 -8.52 15.47 10.88
N GLU A 61 -8.93 16.55 10.21
CA GLU A 61 -10.20 17.25 10.51
C GLU A 61 -11.40 16.36 10.22
N TRP A 62 -11.37 15.60 9.12
CA TRP A 62 -12.43 14.64 8.80
C TRP A 62 -12.59 13.57 9.88
N LEU A 63 -11.48 13.01 10.39
CA LEU A 63 -11.52 12.06 11.51
C LEU A 63 -12.18 12.68 12.74
N ASN A 64 -11.73 13.89 13.11
CA ASN A 64 -12.25 14.59 14.27
C ASN A 64 -13.72 15.00 14.09
N LEU A 65 -14.16 15.32 12.87
CA LEU A 65 -15.55 15.67 12.59
C LEU A 65 -16.51 14.52 12.88
N PHE A 66 -16.12 13.27 12.59
CA PHE A 66 -17.02 12.12 12.67
C PHE A 66 -16.76 11.17 13.83
N LEU A 67 -15.67 11.36 14.58
CA LEU A 67 -15.28 10.52 15.70
C LEU A 67 -14.96 11.35 16.96
N PRO A 68 -15.21 10.78 18.16
CA PRO A 68 -14.63 11.28 19.40
C PRO A 68 -13.10 11.13 19.42
N PRO A 69 -12.39 11.83 20.32
CA PRO A 69 -10.92 11.81 20.39
C PRO A 69 -10.33 10.40 20.55
N ARG A 70 -10.91 9.57 21.42
CA ARG A 70 -10.35 8.24 21.72
C ARG A 70 -10.37 7.27 20.51
N PRO A 71 -11.45 7.16 19.72
CA PRO A 71 -11.42 6.47 18.43
C PRO A 71 -10.43 7.06 17.41
N VAL A 72 -10.20 8.38 17.41
CA VAL A 72 -9.17 8.98 16.54
C VAL A 72 -7.77 8.52 16.95
N GLU A 73 -7.44 8.53 18.25
CA GLU A 73 -6.18 8.00 18.79
C GLU A 73 -5.99 6.53 18.41
N LEU A 74 -7.05 5.73 18.52
CA LEU A 74 -7.05 4.33 18.13
C LEU A 74 -6.64 4.14 16.66
N LEU A 75 -7.23 4.92 15.75
CA LEU A 75 -6.89 4.86 14.33
C LEU A 75 -5.46 5.36 14.07
N ARG A 76 -5.03 6.45 14.73
CA ARG A 76 -3.66 6.96 14.64
C ARG A 76 -2.63 5.90 15.04
N ALA A 77 -2.89 5.16 16.12
CA ALA A 77 -2.02 4.08 16.60
C ALA A 77 -2.06 2.84 15.69
N HIS A 78 -3.26 2.42 15.26
CA HIS A 78 -3.44 1.20 14.48
C HIS A 78 -2.88 1.32 13.06
N TYR A 79 -3.18 2.42 12.37
CA TYR A 79 -2.73 2.71 11.00
C TYR A 79 -1.44 3.54 10.95
N ARG A 80 -0.80 3.73 12.10
CA ARG A 80 0.43 4.52 12.28
C ARG A 80 0.42 5.82 11.47
N LEU A 81 -0.65 6.60 11.65
CA LEU A 81 -0.93 7.79 10.84
C LEU A 81 0.11 8.90 11.03
N THR A 82 1.08 8.77 11.93
CA THR A 82 2.19 9.72 12.13
C THR A 82 3.55 9.11 11.81
N SER A 83 3.61 7.91 11.22
CA SER A 83 4.85 7.20 10.94
C SER A 83 5.56 7.67 9.67
N HIS A 84 6.89 7.63 9.70
CA HIS A 84 7.79 7.91 8.58
C HIS A 84 8.39 6.62 7.97
N ALA A 85 7.73 5.48 8.16
CA ALA A 85 8.19 4.22 7.61
C ALA A 85 8.18 4.22 6.08
N THR A 86 9.06 3.43 5.46
CA THR A 86 9.12 3.28 4.00
C THR A 86 8.34 2.07 3.49
N GLY A 87 8.22 1.02 4.31
CA GLY A 87 7.50 -0.21 3.97
C GLY A 87 6.03 -0.19 4.38
N LEU A 88 5.14 -0.64 3.50
CA LEU A 88 3.68 -0.64 3.73
C LEU A 88 3.28 -1.49 4.96
N VAL A 89 3.93 -2.65 5.15
CA VAL A 89 3.70 -3.55 6.29
C VAL A 89 3.94 -2.88 7.64
N LEU A 90 4.74 -1.80 7.67
CA LEU A 90 5.04 -1.05 8.88
C LEU A 90 3.95 -0.04 9.22
N TYR A 91 2.97 0.22 8.35
CA TYR A 91 1.90 1.16 8.64
C TYR A 91 0.69 0.54 9.34
N ARG A 92 0.58 -0.80 9.41
CA ARG A 92 -0.48 -1.47 10.17
C ARG A 92 0.09 -2.17 11.39
N SER A 93 -0.24 -1.66 12.58
CA SER A 93 0.10 -2.30 13.84
C SER A 93 -0.76 -3.54 14.06
N THR A 94 -0.20 -4.59 14.66
CA THR A 94 -1.01 -5.73 15.12
C THR A 94 -1.99 -5.28 16.22
N LEU A 95 -3.07 -6.02 16.44
CA LEU A 95 -4.03 -5.74 17.53
C LEU A 95 -3.32 -5.71 18.89
N ARG A 96 -2.38 -6.64 19.12
CA ARG A 96 -1.56 -6.68 20.33
C ARG A 96 -0.63 -5.47 20.45
N GLY A 97 -0.02 -5.04 19.33
CA GLY A 97 0.83 -3.85 19.29
C GLY A 97 0.06 -2.58 19.62
N THR A 98 -1.12 -2.42 19.01
CA THR A 98 -2.04 -1.30 19.28
C THR A 98 -2.53 -1.33 20.73
N GLY A 99 -2.88 -2.52 21.23
CA GLY A 99 -3.33 -2.70 22.61
C GLY A 99 -2.29 -2.31 23.64
N ARG A 100 -1.02 -2.67 23.43
CA ARG A 100 0.09 -2.24 24.29
C ARG A 100 0.26 -0.72 24.32
N GLN A 101 0.07 -0.03 23.18
CA GLN A 101 0.19 1.43 23.11
C GLN A 101 -0.95 2.17 23.82
N LEU A 102 -2.14 1.57 23.86
CA LEU A 102 -3.35 2.21 24.40
C LEU A 102 -3.78 1.64 25.76
N ASP A 103 -2.99 0.74 26.34
CA ASP A 103 -3.27 -0.02 27.56
C ASP A 103 -4.62 -0.78 27.51
N LEU A 104 -4.81 -1.55 26.43
CA LEU A 104 -6.02 -2.33 26.18
C LEU A 104 -5.67 -3.74 25.68
N SER A 105 -6.57 -4.70 25.92
CA SER A 105 -6.44 -6.04 25.34
C SER A 105 -6.64 -6.01 23.82
N GLY A 106 -6.00 -6.96 23.10
CA GLY A 106 -6.15 -7.06 21.64
C GLY A 106 -7.60 -7.26 21.20
N GLU A 107 -8.40 -7.97 22.00
CA GLU A 107 -9.83 -8.17 21.76
C GLU A 107 -10.62 -6.86 21.93
N ARG A 108 -10.30 -6.07 22.95
CA ARG A 108 -10.92 -4.75 23.14
C ARG A 108 -10.59 -3.81 21.99
N ILE A 109 -9.34 -3.82 21.52
CA ILE A 109 -8.92 -3.07 20.33
C ILE A 109 -9.73 -3.50 19.10
N ARG A 110 -9.88 -4.81 18.86
CA ARG A 110 -10.67 -5.33 17.74
C ARG A 110 -12.11 -4.82 17.77
N GLN A 111 -12.76 -4.86 18.94
CA GLN A 111 -14.12 -4.35 19.12
C GLN A 111 -14.22 -2.86 18.82
N LEU A 112 -13.30 -2.05 19.38
CA LEU A 112 -13.29 -0.60 19.17
C LEU A 112 -12.99 -0.26 17.71
N LEU A 113 -12.07 -0.94 17.05
CA LEU A 113 -11.77 -0.76 15.63
C LEU A 113 -13.00 -1.06 14.77
N ASN A 114 -13.67 -2.19 15.00
CA ASN A 114 -14.88 -2.55 14.28
C ASN A 114 -15.99 -1.51 14.45
N GLN A 115 -16.20 -1.02 15.67
CA GLN A 115 -17.19 0.03 15.95
C GLN A 115 -16.83 1.37 15.30
N THR A 116 -15.54 1.72 15.31
CA THR A 116 -15.02 2.96 14.72
C THR A 116 -15.15 2.93 13.20
N LEU A 117 -14.68 1.85 12.55
CA LEU A 117 -14.83 1.65 11.11
C LEU A 117 -16.31 1.60 10.69
N HIS A 118 -17.17 0.92 11.46
CA HIS A 118 -18.61 0.92 11.19
C HIS A 118 -19.21 2.34 11.25
N SER A 119 -18.73 3.19 12.18
CA SER A 119 -19.18 4.58 12.28
C SER A 119 -18.72 5.44 11.10
N LEU A 120 -17.51 5.21 10.60
CA LEU A 120 -16.95 5.90 9.42
C LEU A 120 -17.51 5.38 8.09
N ARG A 121 -18.01 4.14 8.04
CA ARG A 121 -18.69 3.58 6.85
C ARG A 121 -20.14 4.03 6.71
N GLN A 122 -20.66 4.83 7.64
CA GLN A 122 -22.00 5.43 7.48
C GLN A 122 -22.00 6.41 6.31
N THR A 123 -23.17 6.65 5.71
CA THR A 123 -23.32 7.41 4.46
C THR A 123 -22.64 8.78 4.48
N ILE A 124 -22.88 9.61 5.51
CA ILE A 124 -22.32 10.96 5.59
C ILE A 124 -20.78 10.93 5.71
N PRO A 125 -20.17 10.27 6.72
CA PRO A 125 -18.71 10.24 6.80
C PRO A 125 -18.07 9.72 5.51
N LEU A 126 -18.68 8.72 4.87
CA LEU A 126 -18.17 8.14 3.63
C LEU A 126 -18.29 9.10 2.44
N GLN A 127 -19.40 9.81 2.30
CA GLN A 127 -19.55 10.89 1.31
C GLN A 127 -18.55 12.03 1.56
N ALA A 128 -18.35 12.41 2.82
CA ALA A 128 -17.36 13.41 3.20
C ALA A 128 -15.91 12.95 2.93
N ALA A 129 -15.67 11.64 2.82
CA ALA A 129 -14.37 11.07 2.49
C ALA A 129 -14.06 11.02 0.98
N GLU A 130 -15.06 11.29 0.12
CA GLU A 130 -14.92 11.25 -1.34
C GLU A 130 -13.73 12.05 -1.89
N PRO A 131 -13.42 13.27 -1.39
CA PRO A 131 -12.25 14.02 -1.86
C PRO A 131 -10.92 13.27 -1.64
N PHE A 132 -10.80 12.52 -0.54
CA PHE A 132 -9.61 11.73 -0.22
C PHE A 132 -9.46 10.55 -1.17
N TYR A 133 -10.56 9.85 -1.46
CA TYR A 133 -10.55 8.78 -2.47
C TYR A 133 -10.15 9.29 -3.84
N ARG A 134 -10.76 10.39 -4.31
CA ARG A 134 -10.42 10.98 -5.62
C ARG A 134 -8.96 11.41 -5.70
N ALA A 135 -8.40 11.94 -4.61
CA ALA A 135 -6.99 12.30 -4.58
C ALA A 135 -6.07 11.07 -4.58
N ALA A 136 -6.43 10.02 -3.84
CA ALA A 136 -5.70 8.77 -3.85
C ALA A 136 -5.72 8.13 -5.25
N GLU A 137 -6.89 8.05 -5.89
CA GLU A 137 -7.06 7.57 -7.27
C GLU A 137 -6.27 8.41 -8.27
N LYS A 138 -6.29 9.74 -8.14
CA LYS A 138 -5.51 10.64 -9.00
C LYS A 138 -4.01 10.40 -8.83
N THR A 139 -3.54 10.19 -7.60
CA THR A 139 -2.14 9.85 -7.32
C THR A 139 -1.79 8.49 -7.91
N LEU A 140 -2.61 7.46 -7.71
CA LEU A 140 -2.39 6.14 -8.31
C LEU A 140 -2.29 6.23 -9.84
N LYS A 141 -3.22 6.93 -10.50
CA LYS A 141 -3.18 7.12 -11.96
C LYS A 141 -1.91 7.82 -12.42
N LYS A 142 -1.37 8.77 -11.65
CA LYS A 142 -0.09 9.44 -11.97
C LYS A 142 1.10 8.47 -11.97
N PHE A 143 1.08 7.44 -11.14
CA PHE A 143 2.12 6.39 -11.06
C PHE A 143 1.70 5.11 -11.82
N GLY A 144 0.89 5.25 -12.86
CA GLY A 144 0.52 4.12 -13.72
C GLY A 144 -0.50 3.16 -13.11
N GLY A 145 -1.06 3.45 -11.95
CA GLY A 145 -2.08 2.64 -11.28
C GLY A 145 -1.55 1.82 -10.09
N VAL A 146 -0.24 1.88 -9.81
CA VAL A 146 0.41 1.18 -8.70
C VAL A 146 1.34 2.14 -7.96
N VAL A 147 1.29 2.16 -6.63
CA VAL A 147 2.11 3.06 -5.79
C VAL A 147 2.62 2.35 -4.54
N GLU A 148 3.92 2.47 -4.28
CA GLU A 148 4.56 2.01 -3.05
C GLU A 148 4.44 3.05 -1.92
N ALA A 149 4.50 2.58 -0.67
CA ALA A 149 4.47 3.48 0.50
C ALA A 149 5.62 4.51 0.48
N ALA A 150 6.81 4.12 0.01
CA ALA A 150 7.95 5.03 -0.14
C ALA A 150 7.68 6.18 -1.12
N GLN A 151 6.95 5.93 -2.20
CA GLN A 151 6.58 6.96 -3.18
C GLN A 151 5.51 7.92 -2.62
N LEU A 152 4.65 7.44 -1.72
CA LEU A 152 3.64 8.28 -1.06
C LEU A 152 4.23 9.32 -0.11
N VAL A 153 5.43 9.11 0.42
CA VAL A 153 6.11 10.09 1.27
C VAL A 153 6.30 11.42 0.53
N LEU A 154 6.53 11.38 -0.79
CA LEU A 154 6.64 12.57 -1.64
C LEU A 154 5.33 13.38 -1.76
N THR A 155 4.21 12.80 -1.33
CA THR A 155 2.89 13.45 -1.37
C THR A 155 2.46 14.00 -0.01
N LYS A 156 3.31 13.87 1.02
CA LYS A 156 3.01 14.26 2.40
C LYS A 156 2.67 15.76 2.54
N ASP A 157 3.27 16.61 1.72
CA ASP A 157 3.05 18.07 1.75
C ASP A 157 1.72 18.51 1.12
N SER A 158 0.90 17.57 0.65
CA SER A 158 -0.47 17.88 0.23
C SER A 158 -1.29 18.35 1.43
N ALA A 159 -1.83 19.57 1.35
CA ALA A 159 -2.74 20.14 2.34
C ALA A 159 -3.93 19.20 2.69
N MET A 160 -4.23 18.23 1.83
CA MET A 160 -5.29 17.24 2.06
C MET A 160 -4.99 16.23 3.18
N TRP A 161 -3.73 15.87 3.39
CA TRP A 161 -3.36 14.85 4.38
C TRP A 161 -3.06 15.45 5.76
N GLY A 162 -2.73 16.75 5.81
CA GLY A 162 -2.34 17.43 7.04
C GLY A 162 -1.00 16.91 7.57
N ASP A 163 -0.93 16.64 8.87
CA ASP A 163 0.23 16.05 9.55
C ASP A 163 0.38 14.54 9.33
N LEU A 164 -0.60 13.91 8.67
CA LEU A 164 -0.73 12.46 8.62
C LEU A 164 0.07 11.82 7.49
N ALA A 165 0.60 10.63 7.76
CA ALA A 165 1.31 9.80 6.82
C ALA A 165 0.34 9.22 5.77
N PRO A 166 0.52 9.53 4.47
CA PRO A 166 -0.44 9.13 3.45
C PRO A 166 -0.62 7.62 3.31
N ALA A 167 0.43 6.81 3.50
CA ALA A 167 0.31 5.35 3.44
C ALA A 167 -0.63 4.78 4.52
N GLY A 168 -0.56 5.29 5.76
CA GLY A 168 -1.49 4.92 6.82
C GLY A 168 -2.92 5.35 6.52
N VAL A 169 -3.09 6.56 5.96
CA VAL A 169 -4.40 7.07 5.52
C VAL A 169 -4.99 6.17 4.43
N TRP A 170 -4.20 5.76 3.44
CA TRP A 170 -4.67 4.92 2.34
C TRP A 170 -5.05 3.51 2.81
N LEU A 171 -4.35 2.94 3.79
CA LEU A 171 -4.75 1.68 4.43
C LEU A 171 -6.11 1.81 5.12
N LEU A 172 -6.35 2.92 5.82
CA LEU A 172 -7.66 3.19 6.42
C LEU A 172 -8.74 3.36 5.34
N LEU A 173 -8.47 4.11 4.27
CA LEU A 173 -9.41 4.27 3.15
C LEU A 173 -9.76 2.92 2.49
N ASN A 174 -8.78 2.03 2.29
CA ASN A 174 -9.01 0.66 1.83
C ASN A 174 -9.94 -0.11 2.77
N ASP A 175 -9.73 -0.01 4.09
CA ASP A 175 -10.61 -0.70 5.04
C ASP A 175 -12.01 -0.10 5.06
N LEU A 176 -12.17 1.20 4.80
CA LEU A 176 -13.50 1.83 4.74
C LEU A 176 -14.29 1.40 3.49
N MET A 177 -13.64 1.32 2.32
CA MET A 177 -14.23 0.85 1.07
C MET A 177 -13.29 -0.13 0.35
N PRO A 178 -13.33 -1.42 0.71
CA PRO A 178 -12.50 -2.43 0.05
C PRO A 178 -12.76 -2.49 -1.46
N GLY A 179 -11.71 -2.67 -2.25
CA GLY A 179 -11.78 -2.78 -3.71
C GLY A 179 -11.78 -1.45 -4.47
N ARG A 180 -11.94 -0.30 -3.80
CA ARG A 180 -11.77 1.02 -4.44
C ARG A 180 -10.30 1.38 -4.60
N ILE A 181 -9.51 1.06 -3.58
CA ILE A 181 -8.05 1.06 -3.60
C ILE A 181 -7.67 -0.31 -3.09
N THR A 182 -7.04 -1.13 -3.93
CA THR A 182 -6.59 -2.46 -3.56
C THR A 182 -5.24 -2.36 -2.86
N VAL A 183 -5.05 -3.14 -1.81
CA VAL A 183 -3.78 -3.27 -1.10
C VAL A 183 -3.19 -4.63 -1.42
N ALA A 184 -2.05 -4.64 -2.11
CA ALA A 184 -1.17 -5.79 -2.17
C ALA A 184 -0.12 -5.68 -1.03
N GLU A 185 0.65 -6.74 -0.80
CA GLU A 185 1.57 -6.86 0.35
C GLU A 185 2.49 -5.63 0.54
N HIS A 186 2.93 -5.01 -0.57
CA HIS A 186 3.91 -3.93 -0.55
C HIS A 186 3.47 -2.62 -1.23
N TYR A 187 2.32 -2.61 -1.91
CA TYR A 187 1.88 -1.48 -2.72
C TYR A 187 0.36 -1.34 -2.77
N PHE A 188 -0.10 -0.14 -3.14
CA PHE A 188 -1.50 0.16 -3.44
C PHE A 188 -1.74 0.06 -4.95
N CYS A 189 -2.94 -0.33 -5.36
CA CYS A 189 -3.32 -0.43 -6.75
C CYS A 189 -4.79 -0.02 -6.97
N LEU A 190 -5.11 0.46 -8.18
CA LEU A 190 -6.50 0.65 -8.62
C LEU A 190 -7.12 -0.58 -9.27
N CYS A 191 -6.29 -1.54 -9.67
CA CYS A 191 -6.78 -2.80 -10.21
C CYS A 191 -7.38 -3.63 -9.09
N SER A 192 -8.46 -4.34 -9.40
CA SER A 192 -8.99 -5.43 -8.58
C SER A 192 -7.95 -6.54 -8.43
N HIS A 193 -8.17 -7.45 -7.46
CA HIS A 193 -7.30 -8.62 -7.30
C HIS A 193 -7.29 -9.51 -8.55
N GLU A 194 -8.44 -9.71 -9.20
CA GLU A 194 -8.55 -10.51 -10.42
C GLU A 194 -7.74 -9.91 -11.59
N GLU A 195 -7.81 -8.59 -11.75
CA GLU A 195 -7.02 -7.87 -12.77
C GLU A 195 -5.52 -7.94 -12.49
N LEU A 196 -5.12 -7.84 -11.22
CA LEU A 196 -3.72 -8.01 -10.80
C LEU A 196 -3.22 -9.43 -11.07
N ASP A 197 -4.00 -10.44 -10.71
CA ASP A 197 -3.64 -11.86 -10.92
C ASP A 197 -3.51 -12.19 -12.41
N ALA A 198 -4.41 -11.66 -13.24
CA ALA A 198 -4.35 -11.79 -14.69
C ALA A 198 -3.09 -11.11 -15.27
N LEU A 199 -2.76 -9.89 -14.80
CA LEU A 199 -1.57 -9.17 -15.23
C LEU A 199 -0.28 -9.87 -14.78
N VAL A 200 -0.23 -10.38 -13.54
CA VAL A 200 0.91 -11.15 -13.02
C VAL A 200 1.10 -12.44 -13.80
N SER A 201 0.01 -13.14 -14.13
CA SER A 201 0.06 -14.35 -14.94
C SER A 201 0.54 -14.07 -16.37
N ALA A 202 0.08 -12.98 -16.98
CA ALA A 202 0.57 -12.54 -18.29
C ALA A 202 2.07 -12.17 -18.22
N LEU A 203 2.48 -11.39 -17.22
CA LEU A 203 3.89 -11.05 -17.00
C LEU A 203 4.76 -12.31 -16.87
N ARG A 204 4.37 -13.26 -16.01
CA ARG A 204 5.09 -14.53 -15.84
C ARG A 204 5.24 -15.28 -17.15
N ARG A 205 4.15 -15.42 -17.92
CA ARG A 205 4.17 -16.12 -19.21
C ARG A 205 5.17 -15.50 -20.19
N HIS A 206 5.24 -14.17 -20.28
CA HIS A 206 6.22 -13.50 -21.14
C HIS A 206 7.66 -13.72 -20.66
N LEU A 207 7.88 -13.70 -19.33
CA LEU A 207 9.20 -13.96 -18.75
C LEU A 207 9.63 -15.42 -18.95
N GLU A 208 8.72 -16.39 -18.82
CA GLU A 208 8.99 -17.82 -19.03
C GLU A 208 9.28 -18.15 -20.50
N ALA A 209 8.62 -17.46 -21.43
CA ALA A 209 8.84 -17.65 -22.87
C ALA A 209 10.17 -17.05 -23.36
N SER A 210 10.84 -16.26 -22.54
CA SER A 210 12.06 -15.54 -22.92
C SER A 210 13.31 -16.26 -22.45
N VAL A 211 14.33 -16.31 -23.31
CA VAL A 211 15.65 -16.89 -22.97
C VAL A 211 16.50 -15.91 -22.17
N THR A 212 16.27 -14.61 -22.35
CA THR A 212 17.05 -13.54 -21.72
C THR A 212 16.12 -12.58 -20.97
N LEU A 213 16.71 -11.79 -20.06
CA LEU A 213 15.96 -10.74 -19.35
C LEU A 213 15.21 -9.82 -20.32
N VAL A 214 13.93 -9.60 -20.08
CA VAL A 214 13.05 -8.82 -20.96
C VAL A 214 13.02 -7.37 -20.48
N SER A 215 13.05 -6.42 -21.41
CA SER A 215 12.85 -5.01 -21.06
C SER A 215 11.44 -4.77 -20.54
N LEU A 216 11.30 -4.08 -19.41
CA LEU A 216 9.99 -3.64 -18.91
C LEU A 216 9.28 -2.71 -19.91
N HIS A 217 10.02 -2.00 -20.76
CA HIS A 217 9.46 -1.18 -21.83
C HIS A 217 8.90 -1.99 -23.00
N ASP A 218 9.43 -3.19 -23.25
CA ASP A 218 8.89 -4.11 -24.26
C ASP A 218 7.63 -4.80 -23.69
N LEU A 219 7.70 -5.29 -22.46
CA LEU A 219 6.55 -5.85 -21.74
C LEU A 219 5.39 -4.86 -21.64
N ALA A 220 5.67 -3.58 -21.39
CA ALA A 220 4.68 -2.50 -21.38
C ALA A 220 3.89 -2.34 -22.68
N ARG A 221 4.47 -2.74 -23.83
CA ARG A 221 3.81 -2.70 -25.14
C ARG A 221 2.95 -3.94 -25.37
N GLU A 222 3.41 -5.09 -24.91
CA GLU A 222 2.80 -6.40 -25.18
C GLU A 222 1.68 -6.77 -24.20
N LEU A 223 1.85 -6.43 -22.92
CA LEU A 223 0.92 -6.86 -21.88
C LEU A 223 -0.45 -6.16 -22.02
N PRO A 224 -1.55 -6.88 -21.68
CA PRO A 224 -2.86 -6.28 -21.59
C PRO A 224 -2.85 -5.16 -20.54
N LEU A 225 -3.54 -4.06 -20.82
CA LEU A 225 -3.65 -2.93 -19.90
C LEU A 225 -4.99 -3.03 -19.14
N PRO A 226 -4.98 -3.36 -17.83
CA PRO A 226 -6.20 -3.33 -17.04
C PRO A 226 -6.81 -1.92 -16.99
N PRO A 227 -8.15 -1.79 -16.92
CA PRO A 227 -8.84 -0.51 -16.74
C PRO A 227 -8.32 0.33 -15.56
N GLY A 228 -7.90 -0.32 -14.47
CA GLY A 228 -7.33 0.35 -13.30
C GLY A 228 -5.97 1.01 -13.53
N MET A 229 -5.24 0.65 -14.59
CA MET A 229 -3.94 1.24 -14.88
C MET A 229 -4.05 2.65 -15.48
N GLY A 230 -3.17 3.56 -15.05
CA GLY A 230 -3.18 4.99 -15.39
C GLY A 230 -2.83 5.34 -16.86
N GLY A 231 -2.96 4.38 -17.78
CA GLY A 231 -2.57 4.49 -19.19
C GLY A 231 -1.14 3.98 -19.47
N ARG A 232 -0.83 3.76 -20.75
CA ARG A 232 0.46 3.19 -21.19
C ARG A 232 1.69 4.06 -20.87
N LYS A 233 1.53 5.37 -20.66
CA LYS A 233 2.67 6.26 -20.39
C LYS A 233 3.45 5.90 -19.12
N ASN A 234 2.74 5.39 -18.11
CA ASN A 234 3.31 5.11 -16.78
C ASN A 234 3.28 3.61 -16.42
N ILE A 235 2.90 2.74 -17.38
CA ILE A 235 2.79 1.30 -17.13
C ILE A 235 4.13 0.65 -16.79
N VAL A 236 5.24 1.20 -17.29
CA VAL A 236 6.60 0.71 -16.98
C VAL A 236 6.88 0.82 -15.48
N GLU A 237 6.47 1.92 -14.83
CA GLU A 237 6.63 2.09 -13.38
C GLU A 237 5.80 1.06 -12.61
N ALA A 238 4.55 0.85 -13.03
CA ALA A 238 3.68 -0.18 -12.44
C ALA A 238 4.28 -1.58 -12.61
N LEU A 239 4.75 -1.95 -13.81
CA LEU A 239 5.41 -3.23 -14.07
C LEU A 239 6.70 -3.38 -13.25
N ARG A 240 7.47 -2.31 -13.05
CA ARG A 240 8.66 -2.33 -12.19
C ARG A 240 8.30 -2.68 -10.74
N VAL A 241 7.22 -2.11 -10.20
CA VAL A 241 6.72 -2.45 -8.85
C VAL A 241 6.24 -3.90 -8.81
N LEU A 242 5.37 -4.29 -9.74
CA LEU A 242 4.79 -5.63 -9.79
C LEU A 242 5.89 -6.70 -9.90
N ALA A 243 6.81 -6.53 -10.85
CA ALA A 243 7.89 -7.47 -11.07
C ALA A 243 8.81 -7.58 -9.86
N ARG A 244 9.18 -6.47 -9.19
CA ARG A 244 10.08 -6.51 -8.02
C ARG A 244 9.54 -7.32 -6.84
N TYR A 245 8.22 -7.40 -6.70
CA TYR A 245 7.56 -8.09 -5.60
C TYR A 245 7.04 -9.48 -5.96
N LEU A 246 7.33 -9.99 -7.16
CA LEU A 246 7.13 -11.40 -7.45
C LEU A 246 8.21 -12.24 -6.72
N PRO A 247 7.83 -13.30 -5.98
CA PRO A 247 8.78 -14.02 -5.11
C PRO A 247 10.04 -14.58 -5.79
N ASP A 248 9.89 -15.00 -7.03
CA ASP A 248 10.89 -15.69 -7.86
C ASP A 248 11.39 -14.83 -9.02
N SER A 249 11.05 -13.55 -9.07
CA SER A 249 11.56 -12.66 -10.10
C SER A 249 12.93 -12.10 -9.74
N LEU A 250 13.55 -11.49 -10.75
CA LEU A 250 14.62 -10.52 -10.59
C LEU A 250 14.32 -9.32 -11.50
N VAL A 251 14.62 -8.12 -11.02
CA VAL A 251 14.51 -6.88 -11.79
C VAL A 251 15.84 -6.15 -11.67
N THR A 252 16.44 -5.78 -12.80
CA THR A 252 17.70 -5.04 -12.84
C THR A 252 17.49 -3.54 -12.59
N LEU A 253 18.56 -2.82 -12.26
CA LEU A 253 18.53 -1.35 -12.21
C LEU A 253 18.25 -0.70 -13.57
N GLY A 254 18.52 -1.41 -14.67
CA GLY A 254 18.26 -0.97 -16.05
C GLY A 254 16.90 -1.40 -16.60
N ASP A 255 15.91 -1.64 -15.75
CA ASP A 255 14.53 -2.00 -16.14
C ASP A 255 14.42 -3.25 -17.02
N ARG A 256 15.22 -4.28 -16.73
CA ARG A 256 15.03 -5.61 -17.30
C ARG A 256 14.53 -6.57 -16.22
N ALA A 257 13.55 -7.39 -16.56
CA ALA A 257 12.96 -8.36 -15.65
C ALA A 257 13.18 -9.79 -16.16
N GLY A 258 13.22 -10.73 -15.21
CA GLY A 258 13.30 -12.15 -15.47
C GLY A 258 12.81 -12.95 -14.28
N LEU A 259 12.72 -14.26 -14.45
CA LEU A 259 12.57 -15.22 -13.37
C LEU A 259 13.94 -15.70 -12.91
N LEU A 260 14.19 -15.62 -11.62
CA LEU A 260 15.43 -15.99 -10.97
C LEU A 260 15.86 -17.45 -11.25
N PRO A 261 14.98 -18.46 -11.23
CA PRO A 261 15.38 -19.83 -11.58
C PRO A 261 15.85 -19.99 -13.02
N LEU A 262 15.29 -19.20 -13.95
CA LEU A 262 15.58 -19.31 -15.38
C LEU A 262 16.76 -18.42 -15.81
N HIS A 263 16.79 -17.18 -15.33
CA HIS A 263 17.69 -16.14 -15.80
C HIS A 263 18.84 -15.85 -14.83
N GLY A 264 18.69 -16.23 -13.56
CA GLY A 264 19.73 -16.07 -12.53
C GLY A 264 21.07 -16.69 -12.92
N PRO A 265 21.12 -17.95 -13.41
CA PRO A 265 22.36 -18.59 -13.86
C PRO A 265 23.08 -17.78 -14.93
N ALA A 266 22.38 -17.36 -15.99
CA ALA A 266 22.94 -16.54 -17.05
C ALA A 266 23.53 -15.22 -16.51
N CYS A 267 22.81 -14.51 -15.63
CA CYS A 267 23.32 -13.30 -14.98
C CYS A 267 24.61 -13.55 -14.18
N LEU A 268 24.71 -14.68 -13.48
CA LEU A 268 25.91 -15.03 -12.72
C LEU A 268 27.09 -15.33 -13.64
N ARG A 269 26.85 -16.01 -14.77
CA ARG A 269 27.88 -16.25 -15.79
C ARG A 269 28.39 -14.96 -16.41
N ASP A 270 27.51 -14.01 -16.71
CA ASP A 270 27.90 -12.69 -17.23
C ASP A 270 28.81 -11.94 -16.22
N ILE A 271 28.49 -12.01 -14.92
CA ILE A 271 29.32 -11.42 -13.86
C ILE A 271 30.70 -12.11 -13.79
N MET A 272 30.74 -13.45 -13.91
CA MET A 272 31.99 -14.22 -13.88
C MET A 272 32.87 -13.93 -15.09
N ALA A 273 32.28 -13.86 -16.29
CA ALA A 273 32.99 -13.52 -17.52
C ALA A 273 33.69 -12.16 -17.43
N GLY A 274 33.10 -11.19 -16.70
CA GLY A 274 33.73 -9.89 -16.44
C GLY A 274 34.73 -9.85 -15.28
N GLY A 275 34.83 -10.93 -14.48
CA GLY A 275 35.58 -10.97 -13.21
C GLY A 275 36.95 -11.67 -13.25
N GLY A 276 37.33 -12.26 -14.39
CA GLY A 276 38.53 -13.11 -14.54
C GLY A 276 38.25 -14.60 -14.30
N ASP A 277 39.30 -15.43 -14.33
CA ASP A 277 39.16 -16.90 -14.33
C ASP A 277 38.48 -17.47 -13.07
N GLU A 278 38.63 -16.84 -11.90
CA GLU A 278 38.07 -17.34 -10.64
C GLU A 278 37.50 -16.22 -9.77
N VAL A 279 36.24 -16.36 -9.36
CA VAL A 279 35.50 -15.34 -8.58
C VAL A 279 34.97 -15.94 -7.28
N SER A 280 35.10 -15.18 -6.18
CA SER A 280 34.56 -15.62 -4.89
C SER A 280 33.04 -15.43 -4.79
N LEU A 281 32.35 -16.31 -4.06
CA LEU A 281 30.90 -16.22 -3.81
C LEU A 281 30.49 -14.89 -3.18
N ARG A 282 31.36 -14.33 -2.32
CA ARG A 282 31.14 -13.02 -1.70
C ARG A 282 31.13 -11.91 -2.75
N GLN A 283 32.09 -11.91 -3.68
CA GLN A 283 32.13 -10.95 -4.77
C GLN A 283 30.96 -11.14 -5.73
N LEU A 284 30.60 -12.38 -6.09
CA LEU A 284 29.44 -12.67 -6.93
C LEU A 284 28.15 -12.15 -6.30
N THR A 285 27.93 -12.43 -5.02
CA THR A 285 26.75 -11.96 -4.28
C THR A 285 26.68 -10.43 -4.25
N ALA A 286 27.80 -9.77 -3.95
CA ALA A 286 27.87 -8.31 -3.91
C ALA A 286 27.63 -7.68 -5.30
N THR A 287 28.19 -8.26 -6.36
CA THR A 287 27.99 -7.74 -7.72
C THR A 287 26.57 -8.00 -8.21
N PHE A 288 26.02 -9.21 -8.02
CA PHE A 288 24.64 -9.52 -8.36
C PHE A 288 23.67 -8.54 -7.68
N ASN A 289 23.79 -8.36 -6.35
CA ASN A 289 22.92 -7.45 -5.59
C ASN A 289 23.09 -5.97 -5.93
N ARG A 290 24.21 -5.56 -6.55
CA ARG A 290 24.38 -4.19 -7.09
C ARG A 290 23.69 -3.99 -8.44
N LEU A 291 23.45 -5.06 -9.20
CA LEU A 291 22.86 -4.98 -10.54
C LEU A 291 21.33 -5.08 -10.51
N VAL A 292 20.78 -5.64 -9.44
CA VAL A 292 19.34 -5.80 -9.24
C VAL A 292 18.76 -4.75 -8.29
N GLN A 293 17.45 -4.57 -8.39
CA GLN A 293 16.67 -3.78 -7.43
C GLN A 293 16.80 -4.38 -6.02
N PRO A 294 16.79 -3.57 -4.94
CA PRO A 294 17.02 -4.05 -3.57
C PRO A 294 16.12 -5.22 -3.15
N GLU A 295 14.84 -5.20 -3.54
CA GLU A 295 13.85 -6.24 -3.24
C GLU A 295 14.16 -7.57 -3.95
N CYS A 296 14.87 -7.51 -5.07
CA CYS A 296 15.33 -8.66 -5.84
C CYS A 296 16.69 -9.20 -5.37
N GLY A 297 17.31 -8.58 -4.37
CA GLY A 297 18.57 -9.03 -3.80
C GLY A 297 18.47 -10.46 -3.27
N ARG A 298 19.58 -11.21 -3.37
CA ARG A 298 19.66 -12.61 -2.92
C ARG A 298 20.86 -12.84 -2.03
N GLY A 299 20.68 -13.76 -1.08
CA GLY A 299 21.76 -14.21 -0.21
C GLY A 299 22.72 -15.16 -0.93
N SER A 300 23.93 -15.29 -0.40
CA SER A 300 24.95 -16.20 -0.94
C SER A 300 24.50 -17.65 -1.00
N GLY A 301 23.62 -18.09 -0.08
CA GLY A 301 23.05 -19.43 -0.08
C GLY A 301 22.22 -19.72 -1.34
N THR A 302 21.36 -18.79 -1.75
CA THR A 302 20.53 -18.90 -2.96
C THR A 302 21.38 -18.93 -4.21
N LEU A 303 22.36 -18.02 -4.32
CA LEU A 303 23.23 -17.95 -5.50
C LEU A 303 24.14 -19.18 -5.58
N ARG A 304 24.61 -19.71 -4.45
CA ARG A 304 25.35 -20.97 -4.41
C ARG A 304 24.54 -22.13 -5.00
N VAL A 305 23.27 -22.27 -4.64
CA VAL A 305 22.41 -23.34 -5.19
C VAL A 305 22.32 -23.24 -6.71
N MET A 306 22.22 -22.03 -7.26
CA MET A 306 22.21 -21.81 -8.71
C MET A 306 23.55 -22.18 -9.35
N LEU A 307 24.66 -21.72 -8.78
CA LEU A 307 26.01 -22.03 -9.29
C LEU A 307 26.32 -23.53 -9.25
N ASP A 308 25.94 -24.21 -8.16
CA ASP A 308 26.15 -25.65 -8.00
C ASP A 308 25.27 -26.48 -8.97
N SER A 309 24.18 -25.89 -9.48
CA SER A 309 23.26 -26.53 -10.44
C SER A 309 23.52 -26.15 -11.90
N ASP A 310 24.40 -25.18 -12.16
CA ASP A 310 24.69 -24.68 -13.50
C ASP A 310 25.79 -25.53 -14.16
N PRO A 311 25.52 -26.19 -15.31
CA PRO A 311 26.49 -27.05 -15.98
C PRO A 311 27.72 -26.30 -16.49
N ASP A 312 27.61 -25.00 -16.76
CA ASP A 312 28.70 -24.17 -17.31
C ASP A 312 29.60 -23.59 -16.22
N VAL A 313 29.28 -23.84 -14.95
CA VAL A 313 30.03 -23.38 -13.79
C VAL A 313 30.74 -24.56 -13.14
N ARG A 314 31.95 -24.31 -12.61
CA ARG A 314 32.67 -25.25 -11.77
C ARG A 314 33.10 -24.59 -10.48
N LYS A 315 33.04 -25.36 -9.39
CA LYS A 315 33.57 -24.97 -8.10
C LYS A 315 35.06 -25.33 -8.03
N THR A 316 35.91 -24.32 -7.87
CA THR A 316 37.37 -24.48 -7.87
C THR A 316 37.94 -24.65 -6.45
N ALA A 317 37.30 -24.03 -5.47
CA ALA A 317 37.68 -24.09 -4.05
C ALA A 317 36.47 -23.76 -3.15
N PRO A 318 36.58 -23.88 -1.80
CA PRO A 318 35.51 -23.46 -0.90
C PRO A 318 35.10 -22.00 -1.14
N GLY A 319 33.88 -21.80 -1.66
CA GLY A 319 33.33 -20.48 -1.94
C GLY A 319 33.94 -19.78 -3.17
N ARG A 320 34.59 -20.51 -4.08
CA ARG A 320 35.13 -19.96 -5.34
C ARG A 320 34.63 -20.74 -6.54
N TYR A 321 34.34 -20.01 -7.61
CA TYR A 321 33.73 -20.53 -8.83
C TYR A 321 34.43 -19.95 -10.05
N ALA A 322 34.47 -20.75 -11.11
CA ALA A 322 34.99 -20.40 -12.43
C ALA A 322 34.01 -20.87 -13.50
N LEU A 323 33.99 -20.19 -14.65
CA LEU A 323 33.32 -20.75 -15.83
C LEU A 323 34.09 -21.99 -16.28
N ARG A 324 33.38 -23.00 -16.77
CA ARG A 324 34.03 -24.11 -17.47
C ARG A 324 34.58 -23.57 -18.78
N GLN A 325 35.85 -23.84 -19.05
CA GLN A 325 36.39 -23.61 -20.39
C GLN A 325 35.72 -24.61 -21.32
N ALA A 326 35.32 -24.17 -22.51
CA ALA A 326 34.97 -25.11 -23.55
C ALA A 326 36.24 -25.91 -23.85
N ASP A 327 36.21 -27.22 -23.62
CA ASP A 327 37.28 -28.09 -24.09
C ASP A 327 37.27 -28.02 -25.63
N ASP A 328 38.37 -27.53 -26.22
CA ASP A 328 38.62 -27.56 -27.67
C ASP A 328 38.72 -29.01 -28.20
#